data_AF-A0A821H4M7-F1
#
_entry.id   AF-A0A821H4M7-F1
#
_cell.length_a   1.000
_cell.length_b   1.000
_cell.length_c   1.000
_cell.angle_alpha   90.00
_cell.angle_beta   90.00
_cell.angle_gamma   90.00
#
_symmetry.space_group_name_H-M   'P 1'
#
loop_
_entity.id
_entity.type
_entity.pdbx_description
1 polymer ?
#
loop_
_entity_poly.entity_id
_entity_poly.type
_entity_poly.pdbx_seq_one_letter_code
_entity_poly.pdbx_strand_id
1 'polypeptide(L)'
;MSSTNSTKFLDLFNDVDEYKQAICTKVVDVIRTSNRLGMENFDRIMTIEFCHDRINQLSARILHRIYQMKSHIQSSDWDQLDSDEKLEQLVDINDTLFERIASALDDADGLKQSSVSTVVRQVVIKPQLKFKHKIDNSTQIPFIPKIRNK
;
A
#
# COMPACT_ATOMS: atom_id res chain seq x y z
N MET A 1 9.94 -24.06 -32.41
CA MET A 1 9.12 -22.84 -32.28
C MET A 1 8.88 -22.64 -30.79
N SER A 2 9.62 -21.71 -30.17
CA SER A 2 9.59 -21.52 -28.72
C SER A 2 8.54 -20.48 -28.36
N SER A 3 7.43 -20.92 -27.77
CA SER A 3 6.37 -20.07 -27.24
C SER A 3 6.92 -19.32 -26.03
N THR A 4 7.16 -18.02 -26.17
CA THR A 4 7.44 -17.13 -25.04
C THR A 4 6.14 -16.95 -24.26
N ASN A 5 5.93 -17.75 -23.22
CA ASN A 5 4.88 -17.49 -22.23
C ASN A 5 5.25 -16.18 -21.50
N SER A 6 4.79 -15.05 -22.03
CA SER A 6 4.86 -13.76 -21.34
C SER A 6 3.96 -13.88 -20.11
N THR A 7 4.57 -14.11 -18.95
CA THR A 7 3.88 -14.17 -17.67
C THR A 7 3.33 -12.79 -17.37
N LYS A 8 2.02 -12.63 -17.54
CA LYS A 8 1.29 -11.41 -17.18
C LYS A 8 1.36 -11.18 -15.67
N PHE A 9 1.49 -9.93 -15.26
CA PHE A 9 1.37 -9.53 -13.86
C PHE A 9 -0.06 -9.78 -13.36
N LEU A 10 -0.18 -10.57 -12.29
CA LEU A 10 -1.46 -11.07 -11.75
C LEU A 10 -2.36 -11.73 -12.82
N ASP A 11 -1.77 -12.37 -13.83
CA ASP A 11 -2.44 -13.02 -14.97
C ASP A 11 -3.34 -12.11 -15.84
N LEU A 12 -3.47 -10.83 -15.48
CA LEU A 12 -4.42 -9.89 -16.08
C LEU A 12 -3.72 -8.72 -16.78
N PHE A 13 -2.54 -8.31 -16.31
CA PHE A 13 -1.84 -7.10 -16.77
C PHE A 13 -0.53 -7.48 -17.44
N ASN A 14 -0.08 -6.73 -18.45
CA ASN A 14 1.19 -7.03 -19.12
C ASN A 14 2.38 -6.73 -18.20
N ASP A 15 2.27 -5.69 -17.38
CA ASP A 15 3.27 -5.31 -16.40
C ASP A 15 2.65 -4.64 -15.16
N VAL A 16 3.52 -4.30 -14.21
CA VAL A 16 3.16 -3.64 -12.96
C VAL A 16 2.63 -2.22 -13.19
N ASP A 17 3.10 -1.53 -14.23
CA ASP A 17 2.75 -0.13 -14.48
C ASP A 17 1.35 -0.01 -15.07
N GLU A 18 0.98 -0.93 -15.98
CA GLU A 18 -0.38 -1.09 -16.46
C GLU A 18 -1.35 -1.39 -15.30
N TYR A 19 -0.98 -2.30 -14.40
CA TYR A 19 -1.76 -2.57 -13.20
C TYR A 19 -1.96 -1.32 -12.33
N LYS A 20 -0.87 -0.60 -12.03
CA LYS A 20 -0.95 0.65 -11.24
C LYS A 20 -1.88 1.66 -11.89
N GLN A 21 -1.73 1.88 -13.19
CA GLN A 21 -2.55 2.84 -13.93
C GLN A 21 -4.02 2.43 -13.89
N ALA A 22 -4.33 1.16 -14.17
CA ALA A 22 -5.69 0.63 -14.15
C ALA A 22 -6.36 0.79 -12.78
N ILE A 23 -5.66 0.44 -11.69
CA ILE A 23 -6.18 0.58 -10.33
C ILE A 23 -6.36 2.04 -9.95
N CYS A 24 -5.39 2.91 -10.23
CA CYS A 24 -5.50 4.35 -9.94
C CYS A 24 -6.68 4.98 -10.68
N THR A 25 -6.89 4.64 -11.96
CA THR A 25 -8.06 5.10 -12.72
C THR A 25 -9.36 4.66 -12.05
N LYS A 26 -9.45 3.39 -11.63
CA LYS A 26 -10.64 2.89 -10.93
C LYS A 26 -10.89 3.58 -9.60
N VAL A 27 -9.85 3.84 -8.81
CA VAL A 27 -9.97 4.57 -7.54
C VAL A 27 -10.49 6.00 -7.79
N VAL A 28 -9.94 6.71 -8.79
CA VAL A 28 -10.40 8.06 -9.15
C VAL A 28 -11.86 8.04 -9.62
N ASP A 29 -12.26 7.05 -10.41
CA ASP A 29 -13.64 6.91 -10.87
C ASP A 29 -14.61 6.64 -9.72
N VAL A 30 -14.22 5.81 -8.75
CA VAL A 30 -14.99 5.55 -7.53
C VAL A 30 -15.14 6.83 -6.71
N ILE A 31 -14.05 7.57 -6.48
CA ILE A 31 -14.08 8.84 -5.74
C ILE A 31 -15.00 9.84 -6.44
N ARG A 32 -14.87 9.99 -7.76
CA ARG A 32 -15.72 10.88 -8.55
C ARG A 32 -17.20 10.50 -8.45
N THR A 33 -17.50 9.21 -8.51
CA THR A 33 -18.88 8.70 -8.38
C THR A 33 -19.42 8.88 -6.97
N SER A 34 -18.59 8.68 -5.94
CA SER A 34 -18.91 8.95 -4.54
C SER A 34 -19.24 10.43 -4.33
N ASN A 35 -18.41 11.34 -4.83
CA ASN A 35 -18.65 12.78 -4.72
C ASN A 35 -19.91 13.22 -5.46
N ARG A 36 -20.27 12.54 -6.55
CA ARG A 36 -21.51 12.78 -7.31
C ARG A 36 -22.77 12.31 -6.58
N LEU A 37 -22.66 11.37 -5.63
CA LEU A 37 -23.81 10.89 -4.86
C LEU A 37 -24.48 12.05 -4.11
N GLY A 38 -23.71 13.11 -3.80
CA GLY A 38 -24.21 14.40 -3.34
C GLY A 38 -24.84 14.33 -1.94
N MET A 39 -24.35 15.15 -1.01
CA MET A 39 -24.95 15.22 0.33
C MET A 39 -26.35 15.84 0.32
N GLU A 40 -26.71 16.58 -0.74
CA GLU A 40 -27.94 17.35 -0.86
C GLU A 40 -29.23 16.51 -0.77
N ASN A 41 -29.19 15.25 -1.20
CA ASN A 41 -30.31 14.33 -1.10
C ASN A 41 -30.03 13.17 -0.14
N PHE A 42 -28.92 13.21 0.60
CA PHE A 42 -28.48 12.09 1.42
C PHE A 42 -29.53 11.71 2.47
N ASP A 43 -30.07 12.69 3.19
CA ASP A 43 -31.11 12.46 4.20
C ASP A 43 -32.34 11.78 3.59
N ARG A 44 -32.76 12.24 2.41
CA ARG A 44 -33.88 11.65 1.66
C ARG A 44 -33.58 10.24 1.16
N ILE A 45 -32.35 9.96 0.77
CA ILE A 45 -31.93 8.62 0.34
C ILE A 45 -31.91 7.68 1.55
N MET A 46 -31.45 8.17 2.71
CA MET A 46 -31.38 7.40 3.95
C MET A 46 -32.75 7.13 4.58
N THR A 47 -33.82 7.85 4.22
CA THR A 47 -35.18 7.48 4.63
C THR A 47 -35.73 6.25 3.90
N ILE A 48 -35.12 5.85 2.78
CA ILE A 48 -35.51 4.64 2.04
C ILE A 48 -34.75 3.46 2.65
N GLU A 49 -35.47 2.55 3.31
CA GLU A 49 -34.91 1.38 4.03
C GLU A 49 -33.90 0.58 3.18
N PHE A 50 -34.25 0.28 1.93
CA PHE A 50 -33.35 -0.41 1.00
C PHE A 50 -32.03 0.34 0.76
N CYS A 51 -32.09 1.66 0.58
CA CYS A 51 -30.91 2.48 0.35
C CYS A 51 -30.06 2.61 1.61
N HIS A 52 -30.71 2.84 2.76
CA HIS A 52 -30.07 2.85 4.08
C HIS A 52 -29.25 1.57 4.32
N ASP A 53 -29.88 0.41 4.18
CA ASP A 53 -29.23 -0.87 4.44
C ASP A 53 -28.10 -1.13 3.46
N ARG A 54 -28.30 -0.78 2.18
CA ARG A 54 -27.28 -0.95 1.16
C ARG A 54 -26.06 -0.07 1.41
N ILE A 55 -26.26 1.18 1.80
CA ILE A 55 -25.18 2.12 2.10
C ILE A 55 -24.41 1.63 3.33
N ASN A 56 -25.11 1.21 4.40
CA ASN A 56 -24.47 0.68 5.61
C ASN A 56 -23.66 -0.61 5.35
N GLN A 57 -24.18 -1.51 4.51
CA GLN A 57 -23.43 -2.71 4.11
C GLN A 57 -22.18 -2.35 3.29
N LEU A 58 -22.27 -1.39 2.38
CA LEU A 58 -21.14 -0.97 1.55
C LEU A 58 -20.09 -0.22 2.36
N SER A 59 -20.50 0.66 3.29
CA SER A 59 -19.59 1.39 4.18
C SER A 59 -18.82 0.42 5.08
N ALA A 60 -19.50 -0.55 5.70
CA ALA A 60 -18.87 -1.60 6.51
C ALA A 60 -17.84 -2.41 5.71
N ARG A 61 -18.14 -2.74 4.44
CA ARG A 61 -17.21 -3.48 3.56
C ARG A 61 -15.98 -2.67 3.20
N ILE A 62 -16.13 -1.39 2.87
CA ILE A 62 -14.99 -0.51 2.58
C ILE A 62 -14.10 -0.41 3.81
N LEU A 63 -14.71 -0.17 4.96
CA LEU A 63 -14.03 -0.02 6.23
C LEU A 63 -13.24 -1.30 6.61
N HIS A 64 -13.87 -2.46 6.45
CA HIS A 64 -13.21 -3.76 6.67
C HIS A 64 -12.04 -4.00 5.69
N ARG A 65 -12.16 -3.58 4.42
CA ARG A 65 -11.05 -3.70 3.44
C ARG A 65 -9.86 -2.81 3.81
N ILE A 66 -10.11 -1.59 4.28
CA ILE A 66 -9.04 -0.71 4.76
C ILE A 66 -8.35 -1.32 5.98
N TYR A 67 -9.11 -1.90 6.90
CA TYR A 67 -8.53 -2.63 8.03
C TYR A 67 -7.72 -3.87 7.63
N GLN A 68 -8.16 -4.65 6.65
CA GLN A 68 -7.35 -5.78 6.15
C GLN A 68 -5.98 -5.31 5.62
N MET A 69 -5.84 -4.05 5.17
CA MET A 69 -4.53 -3.49 4.84
C MET A 69 -3.68 -3.23 6.09
N LYS A 70 -4.31 -2.90 7.24
CA LYS A 70 -3.64 -2.78 8.55
C LYS A 70 -3.21 -4.11 9.13
N SER A 71 -3.92 -5.23 8.93
CA SER A 71 -3.48 -6.52 9.50
C SER A 71 -2.08 -6.95 8.99
N HIS A 72 -1.64 -6.41 7.84
CA HIS A 72 -0.27 -6.51 7.35
C HIS A 72 0.75 -5.62 8.08
N ILE A 73 0.29 -4.73 8.97
CA ILE A 73 1.04 -3.75 9.77
C ILE A 73 0.92 -4.12 11.27
N GLN A 74 -0.28 -4.41 11.79
CA GLN A 74 -0.54 -4.77 13.19
C GLN A 74 -1.88 -5.52 13.36
N SER A 75 -1.94 -6.50 14.28
CA SER A 75 -3.15 -7.26 14.61
C SER A 75 -3.95 -6.58 15.73
N SER A 76 -5.20 -6.19 15.47
CA SER A 76 -6.15 -5.65 16.47
C SER A 76 -7.57 -6.13 16.15
N ASP A 77 -8.44 -6.42 17.11
CA ASP A 77 -9.79 -6.94 16.85
C ASP A 77 -10.74 -5.85 16.34
N TRP A 78 -10.71 -5.59 15.03
CA TRP A 78 -11.49 -4.53 14.36
C TRP A 78 -13.00 -4.59 14.60
N ASP A 79 -13.55 -5.80 14.69
CA ASP A 79 -15.00 -6.00 14.84
C ASP A 79 -15.49 -5.62 16.24
N GLN A 80 -14.58 -5.54 17.22
CA GLN A 80 -14.91 -5.14 18.60
C GLN A 80 -14.86 -3.63 18.82
N LEU A 81 -14.27 -2.88 17.88
CA LEU A 81 -14.10 -1.45 18.01
C LEU A 81 -15.37 -0.68 17.65
N ASP A 82 -15.63 0.41 18.35
CA ASP A 82 -16.64 1.37 17.95
C ASP A 82 -16.21 2.20 16.71
N SER A 83 -17.08 3.10 16.25
CA SER A 83 -16.79 3.88 15.03
C SER A 83 -15.67 4.91 15.24
N ASP A 84 -15.54 5.47 16.44
CA ASP A 84 -14.55 6.49 16.76
C ASP A 84 -13.17 5.85 16.95
N GLU A 85 -13.11 4.72 17.63
CA GLU A 85 -11.91 3.88 17.74
C GLU A 85 -11.43 3.40 16.36
N LYS A 86 -12.35 3.03 15.46
CA LYS A 86 -12.01 2.69 14.07
C LYS A 86 -11.42 3.88 13.32
N LEU A 87 -11.89 5.09 13.56
CA LEU A 87 -11.35 6.32 12.96
C LEU A 87 -9.97 6.66 13.53
N GLU A 88 -9.76 6.56 14.84
CA GLU A 88 -8.45 6.74 15.46
C GLU A 88 -7.42 5.77 14.88
N GLN A 89 -7.81 4.49 14.74
CA GLN A 89 -6.94 3.50 14.11
C GLN A 89 -6.63 3.79 12.63
N LEU A 90 -7.53 4.44 11.89
CA LEU A 90 -7.26 4.89 10.52
C LEU A 90 -6.24 6.02 10.47
N VAL A 91 -6.27 6.92 11.46
CA VAL A 91 -5.27 7.97 11.60
C VAL A 91 -3.89 7.35 11.86
N ASP A 92 -3.79 6.41 12.80
CA ASP A 92 -2.53 5.71 13.09
C ASP A 92 -1.94 4.98 11.87
N ILE A 93 -2.80 4.33 11.07
CA ILE A 93 -2.38 3.68 9.82
C ILE A 93 -1.77 4.70 8.87
N ASN A 94 -2.44 5.84 8.69
CA ASN A 94 -1.99 6.88 7.78
C ASN A 94 -0.65 7.46 8.23
N ASP A 95 -0.46 7.73 9.52
CA ASP A 95 0.79 8.25 10.06
C ASP A 95 1.94 7.26 9.85
N THR A 96 1.71 5.98 10.14
CA THR A 96 2.69 4.92 9.89
C THR A 96 3.06 4.82 8.42
N LEU A 97 2.09 4.93 7.51
CA LEU A 97 2.33 4.91 6.07
C LEU A 97 3.14 6.13 5.62
N PHE A 98 2.79 7.33 6.08
CA PHE A 98 3.51 8.55 5.73
C PHE A 98 4.93 8.56 6.27
N GLU A 99 5.18 8.07 7.48
CA GLU A 99 6.54 7.93 8.03
C GLU A 99 7.40 6.98 7.20
N ARG A 100 6.82 5.86 6.74
CA ARG A 100 7.51 4.90 5.85
C ARG A 100 7.79 5.50 4.49
N ILE A 101 6.84 6.24 3.92
CA ILE A 101 7.01 6.93 2.63
C ILE A 101 8.12 7.98 2.75
N ALA A 102 8.08 8.83 3.77
CA ALA A 102 9.10 9.84 4.00
C ALA A 102 10.49 9.20 4.16
N SER A 103 10.60 8.15 4.98
CA SER A 103 11.84 7.41 5.16
C SER A 103 12.39 6.82 3.86
N ALA A 104 11.52 6.32 2.98
CA ALA A 104 11.90 5.73 1.70
C ALA A 104 12.29 6.80 0.67
N LEU A 105 11.64 7.96 0.68
CA LEU A 105 12.01 9.12 -0.12
C LEU A 105 13.38 9.66 0.31
N ASP A 106 13.63 9.81 1.61
CA ASP A 106 14.95 10.23 2.14
C ASP A 106 16.07 9.27 1.72
N ASP A 107 15.78 7.96 1.68
CA ASP A 107 16.72 6.93 1.22
C ASP A 107 16.95 7.02 -0.30
N ALA A 108 15.90 7.30 -1.09
CA ALA A 108 15.96 7.41 -2.54
C ALA A 108 16.68 8.69 -3.00
N ASP A 109 16.43 9.81 -2.34
CA ASP A 109 17.10 11.09 -2.58
C ASP A 109 18.55 11.10 -2.07
N GLY A 110 18.97 10.05 -1.36
CA GLY A 110 20.33 9.92 -0.84
C GLY A 110 20.64 10.92 0.27
N LEU A 111 19.63 11.54 0.89
CA LEU A 111 19.80 12.47 2.00
C LEU A 111 20.44 11.79 3.23
N LYS A 112 20.30 10.47 3.37
CA LYS A 112 21.04 9.68 4.37
C LYS A 112 22.51 9.37 3.98
N GLN A 113 23.00 9.83 2.82
CA GLN A 113 24.41 9.73 2.41
C GLN A 113 25.17 11.06 2.46
N SER A 114 24.51 12.22 2.50
CA SER A 114 25.21 13.52 2.53
C SER A 114 25.44 14.04 3.95
N SER A 115 26.55 13.64 4.55
CA SER A 115 27.53 14.59 5.12
C SER A 115 28.64 13.81 5.81
N VAL A 116 29.85 13.96 5.30
CA VAL A 116 31.04 13.89 6.16
C VAL A 116 30.89 15.08 7.12
N SER A 117 30.20 14.87 8.23
CA SER A 117 30.22 15.81 9.34
C SER A 117 31.58 15.68 10.02
N THR A 118 32.33 16.77 10.06
CA THR A 118 33.65 16.89 10.74
C THR A 118 33.52 16.86 12.27
N VAL A 119 32.44 16.28 12.80
CA VAL A 119 32.31 15.89 14.20
C VAL A 119 32.27 14.37 14.18
N VAL A 120 33.14 13.73 14.96
CA VAL A 120 33.27 12.27 15.09
C VAL A 120 31.93 11.66 15.51
N ARG A 121 31.05 11.45 14.54
CA ARG A 121 29.81 10.68 14.65
C ARG A 121 30.08 9.45 13.82
N GLN A 122 30.14 8.29 14.46
CA GLN A 122 30.33 7.02 13.79
C GLN A 122 29.20 6.85 12.76
N VAL A 123 29.49 7.11 11.48
CA VAL A 123 28.51 6.95 10.42
C VAL A 123 28.29 5.44 10.28
N VAL A 124 27.08 4.97 10.59
CA VAL A 124 26.70 3.59 10.34
C VAL A 124 26.57 3.41 8.83
N ILE A 125 27.65 3.00 8.18
CA ILE A 125 27.66 2.69 6.76
C ILE A 125 26.87 1.40 6.54
N LYS A 126 25.86 1.44 5.67
CA LYS A 126 25.10 0.26 5.23
C LYS A 126 25.63 -0.22 3.85
N PRO A 127 26.67 -1.07 3.80
CA PRO A 127 27.34 -1.43 2.54
C PRO A 127 26.42 -2.15 1.55
N GLN A 128 25.41 -2.88 2.06
CA GLN A 128 24.41 -3.58 1.28
C GLN A 128 23.58 -2.67 0.36
N LEU A 129 23.42 -1.38 0.71
CA LEU A 129 22.71 -0.40 -0.12
C LEU A 129 23.48 -0.03 -1.40
N LYS A 130 24.79 -0.29 -1.45
CA LYS A 130 25.65 0.02 -2.60
C LYS A 130 25.67 -1.10 -3.65
N PHE A 131 24.97 -2.21 -3.41
CA PHE A 131 24.97 -3.34 -4.34
C PHE A 131 24.26 -2.97 -5.64
N LYS A 132 24.82 -3.40 -6.78
CA LYS A 132 24.22 -3.21 -8.10
C LYS A 132 22.84 -3.86 -8.22
N HIS A 133 22.64 -4.97 -7.51
CA HIS A 133 21.37 -5.68 -7.43
C HIS A 133 20.88 -5.61 -5.98
N LYS A 134 19.62 -5.24 -5.77
CA LYS A 134 18.99 -5.24 -4.44
C LYS A 134 19.05 -6.65 -3.86
N ILE A 135 19.18 -6.73 -2.54
CA ILE A 135 19.10 -7.99 -1.80
C ILE A 135 17.65 -8.48 -1.87
N ASP A 136 17.47 -9.71 -2.33
CA ASP A 136 16.19 -10.40 -2.31
C ASP A 136 16.09 -11.22 -1.02
N ASN A 137 15.16 -10.83 -0.14
CA ASN A 137 14.88 -11.52 1.13
C ASN A 137 13.64 -12.42 1.03
N SER A 138 13.14 -12.70 -0.18
CA SER A 138 12.01 -13.62 -0.37
C SER A 138 12.37 -15.03 0.10
N THR A 139 11.54 -15.59 0.98
CA THR A 139 11.71 -16.97 1.50
C THR A 139 11.26 -18.05 0.50
N GLN A 140 10.63 -17.65 -0.60
CA GLN A 140 9.96 -18.55 -1.53
C GLN A 140 10.91 -19.17 -2.57
N ILE A 141 12.15 -18.69 -2.66
CA ILE A 141 13.12 -19.12 -3.67
C ILE A 141 14.28 -19.85 -2.96
N PRO A 142 14.50 -21.16 -3.21
CA PRO A 142 15.68 -21.87 -2.72
C PRO A 142 16.98 -21.20 -3.17
N PHE A 143 18.09 -21.44 -2.46
CA PHE A 143 19.38 -20.87 -2.84
C PHE A 143 19.81 -21.30 -4.25
N ILE A 144 20.08 -20.32 -5.12
CA ILE A 144 20.59 -20.53 -6.48
C ILE A 144 22.05 -20.07 -6.55
N PRO A 145 23.03 -20.99 -6.75
CA PRO A 145 24.43 -20.61 -6.90
C PRO A 145 24.64 -19.67 -8.10
N LYS A 146 25.34 -18.54 -7.88
CA LYS A 146 25.70 -17.58 -8.94
C LYS A 146 27.13 -17.75 -9.47
N ILE A 147 27.76 -18.88 -9.17
CA ILE A 147 29.13 -19.20 -9.60
C ILE A 147 29.15 -19.39 -11.12
N ARG A 148 29.96 -18.60 -11.84
CA ARG A 148 30.01 -18.60 -13.31
C ARG A 148 31.10 -19.48 -13.92
N ASN A 149 32.17 -19.73 -13.17
CA ASN A 149 33.31 -20.55 -13.61
C ASN A 149 33.53 -21.69 -12.62
N LYS A 150 33.93 -22.84 -13.14
CA LYS A 150 34.33 -24.01 -12.34
C LYS A 150 35.78 -23.88 -11.88
#